data_AF-A0A7L5I7A1-F1
#
_entry.id   AF-A0A7L5I7A1-F1
#
_cell.length_a   1.000
_cell.length_b   1.000
_cell.length_c   1.000
_cell.angle_alpha   90.00
_cell.angle_beta   90.00
_cell.angle_gamma   90.00
#
_symmetry.space_group_name_H-M   'P 1'
#
loop_
_entity.id
_entity.type
_entity.pdbx_description
1 polymer ?
#
loop_
_entity_poly.entity_id
_entity_poly.type
_entity_poly.pdbx_seq_one_letter_code
_entity_poly.pdbx_strand_id
1 'polypeptide(L)'
;MLRLLAMIGILFISSSIAFNIKSLLTYTFNDNVSYDLTKAKDIYFKNKCNTCHGDNGEKNSYGKKAIKNLSPEEIKGSLKDFANGYYKNNNSENIQMSIYAKQLSDDDMNHIIAYLKGQNFSIELNQQDLLEEEPKQKTKHNTFLK
;
A
#
# COMPACT_ATOMS: atom_id res chain seq x y z
N MET A 1 55.47 22.28 29.93
CA MET A 1 55.56 21.70 28.57
C MET A 1 54.64 20.50 28.48
N LEU A 2 53.52 20.58 27.74
CA LEU A 2 52.81 19.42 27.21
C LEU A 2 51.98 19.86 26.00
N ARG A 3 51.84 18.94 25.05
CA ARG A 3 51.65 19.14 23.62
C ARG A 3 50.18 19.29 23.22
N LEU A 4 49.97 20.14 22.20
CA LEU A 4 49.17 19.92 20.99
C LEU A 4 48.08 18.84 21.02
N LEU A 5 46.82 19.19 20.69
CA LEU A 5 45.99 18.51 19.68
C LEU A 5 44.62 19.17 19.52
N ALA A 6 44.35 19.62 18.29
CA ALA A 6 43.03 20.03 17.82
C ALA A 6 42.09 18.83 17.77
N MET A 7 40.81 19.03 18.09
CA MET A 7 39.69 18.32 17.45
C MET A 7 38.42 19.18 17.55
N ILE A 8 38.10 19.83 16.43
CA ILE A 8 36.76 20.29 16.11
C ILE A 8 35.95 19.01 15.88
N GLY A 9 35.33 18.50 16.95
CA GLY A 9 34.42 17.37 16.89
C GLY A 9 33.08 17.84 16.37
N ILE A 10 32.81 17.54 15.10
CA ILE A 10 31.49 17.74 14.49
C ILE A 10 30.47 16.94 15.30
N LEU A 11 29.49 17.60 15.91
CA LEU A 11 28.29 16.94 16.43
C LEU A 11 27.46 16.42 15.24
N PHE A 12 27.84 15.28 14.68
CA PHE A 12 26.91 14.41 13.95
C PHE A 12 26.27 13.48 14.96
N ILE A 13 25.31 14.00 15.74
CA ILE A 13 24.46 13.15 16.58
C ILE A 13 23.09 13.08 15.91
N SER A 14 23.02 12.10 15.01
CA SER A 14 21.84 11.30 14.65
C SER A 14 20.49 12.02 14.70
N SER A 15 20.18 12.74 13.62
CA SER A 15 18.78 12.86 13.23
C SER A 15 18.34 11.46 12.79
N SER A 16 17.80 10.71 13.75
CA SER A 16 17.03 9.51 13.43
C SER A 16 15.76 10.00 12.75
N ILE A 17 15.84 10.20 11.43
CA ILE A 17 14.65 10.29 10.61
C ILE A 17 14.04 8.89 10.71
N ALA A 18 13.11 8.72 11.63
CA ALA A 18 12.24 7.57 11.66
C ALA A 18 11.31 7.67 10.45
N PHE A 19 11.84 7.40 9.26
CA PHE A 19 11.01 7.06 8.11
C PHE A 19 10.17 5.86 8.54
N ASN A 20 8.85 6.02 8.48
CA ASN A 20 7.92 4.96 8.82
C ASN A 20 7.96 3.90 7.70
N ILE A 21 9.03 3.09 7.67
CA ILE A 21 9.26 2.00 6.72
C ILE A 21 8.21 0.89 6.81
N LYS A 22 7.32 0.97 7.81
CA LYS A 22 6.21 0.02 7.96
C LYS A 22 5.31 0.06 6.74
N SER A 23 5.00 1.26 6.23
CA SER A 23 4.22 1.44 5.00
C SER A 23 4.94 0.84 3.79
N LEU A 24 6.25 1.09 3.68
CA LEU A 24 7.06 0.62 2.56
C LEU A 24 7.09 -0.91 2.48
N LEU A 25 7.17 -1.62 3.60
CA LEU A 25 7.23 -3.09 3.63
C LEU A 25 5.86 -3.78 3.72
N THR A 26 4.79 -3.09 4.15
CA THR A 26 3.45 -3.71 4.21
C THR A 26 2.75 -3.75 2.86
N TYR A 27 3.11 -2.85 1.95
CA TYR A 27 2.46 -2.70 0.64
C TYR A 27 3.36 -3.11 -0.52
N THR A 28 4.59 -3.58 -0.27
CA THR A 28 5.43 -4.08 -1.36
C THR A 28 4.71 -5.16 -2.15
N PHE A 29 4.75 -5.00 -3.47
CA PHE A 29 4.43 -6.03 -4.42
C PHE A 29 5.74 -6.65 -4.89
N ASN A 30 5.70 -7.92 -5.29
CA ASN A 30 6.87 -8.54 -5.88
C ASN A 30 6.87 -8.23 -7.39
N ASP A 31 7.76 -7.33 -7.78
CA ASP A 31 7.84 -6.81 -9.16
C ASP A 31 8.35 -7.84 -10.17
N ASN A 32 8.90 -8.96 -9.68
CA ASN A 32 9.40 -10.05 -10.49
C ASN A 32 8.38 -11.20 -10.66
N VAL A 33 7.13 -10.99 -10.23
CA VAL A 33 6.08 -12.02 -10.30
C VAL A 33 5.15 -11.75 -11.47
N SER A 34 5.15 -12.70 -12.40
CA SER A 34 4.14 -12.81 -13.44
C SER A 34 2.92 -13.55 -12.88
N TYR A 35 1.78 -12.86 -12.76
CA TYR A 35 0.54 -13.46 -12.25
C TYR A 35 -0.23 -14.18 -13.35
N ASP A 36 -0.65 -15.43 -13.13
CA ASP A 36 -1.62 -16.11 -13.99
C ASP A 36 -3.00 -15.46 -13.82
N LEU A 37 -3.46 -14.73 -14.83
CA LEU A 37 -4.75 -14.02 -14.79
C LEU A 37 -5.96 -14.95 -14.73
N THR A 38 -5.83 -16.20 -15.18
CA THR A 38 -6.91 -17.20 -15.06
C THR A 38 -7.05 -17.64 -13.61
N LYS A 39 -5.94 -17.97 -12.95
CA LYS A 39 -5.90 -18.28 -11.52
C LYS A 39 -6.35 -17.07 -10.69
N ALA A 40 -5.90 -15.88 -11.04
CA ALA A 40 -6.26 -14.65 -10.35
C ALA A 40 -7.77 -14.37 -10.42
N LYS A 41 -8.37 -14.55 -11.61
CA LYS A 41 -9.82 -14.51 -11.79
C LYS A 41 -10.51 -15.57 -10.95
N ASP A 42 -10.04 -16.81 -10.96
CA ASP A 42 -10.63 -17.90 -10.16
C ASP A 42 -10.64 -17.55 -8.66
N ILE A 43 -9.53 -17.03 -8.12
CA ILE A 43 -9.45 -16.57 -6.72
C ILE A 43 -10.50 -15.48 -6.44
N TYR A 44 -10.67 -14.50 -7.32
CA TYR A 44 -11.66 -13.42 -7.16
C TYR A 44 -13.10 -13.96 -7.09
N PHE A 45 -13.45 -14.90 -7.98
CA PHE A 45 -14.81 -15.46 -8.03
C PHE A 45 -15.05 -16.48 -6.92
N LYS A 46 -14.07 -17.33 -6.58
CA LYS A 46 -14.14 -18.32 -5.51
C LYS A 46 -14.35 -17.68 -4.13
N ASN A 47 -13.71 -16.52 -3.90
CA ASN A 47 -13.89 -15.72 -2.69
C ASN A 47 -15.15 -14.81 -2.75
N LYS A 48 -16.00 -14.98 -3.77
CA LYS A 48 -17.28 -14.28 -3.95
C LYS A 48 -17.18 -12.75 -3.98
N CYS A 49 -16.00 -12.21 -4.28
CA CYS A 49 -15.79 -10.76 -4.35
C CYS A 49 -16.72 -10.11 -5.38
N ASN A 50 -16.94 -10.80 -6.51
CA ASN A 50 -17.79 -10.35 -7.61
C ASN A 50 -19.27 -10.16 -7.22
N THR A 51 -19.75 -10.89 -6.20
CA THR A 51 -21.15 -10.85 -5.78
C THR A 51 -21.55 -9.45 -5.31
N CYS A 52 -20.66 -8.77 -4.58
CA CYS A 52 -20.89 -7.42 -4.07
C CYS A 52 -20.19 -6.33 -4.90
N HIS A 53 -19.04 -6.63 -5.51
CA HIS A 53 -18.22 -5.64 -6.22
C HIS A 53 -18.34 -5.68 -7.74
N GLY A 54 -19.04 -6.67 -8.31
CA GLY A 54 -19.13 -6.85 -9.77
C GLY A 54 -17.95 -7.64 -10.34
N ASP A 55 -18.09 -8.12 -11.56
CA ASP A 55 -17.12 -9.04 -12.16
C ASP A 55 -15.76 -8.37 -12.41
N ASN A 56 -15.72 -7.04 -12.51
CA ASN A 56 -14.54 -6.22 -12.70
C ASN A 56 -14.37 -5.16 -11.60
N GLY A 57 -14.99 -5.36 -10.42
CA GLY A 57 -14.91 -4.41 -9.32
C GLY A 57 -15.62 -3.07 -9.58
N GLU A 58 -16.56 -3.02 -10.52
CA GLU A 58 -17.23 -1.81 -11.00
C GLU A 58 -18.40 -1.32 -10.14
N LYS A 59 -18.92 -2.15 -9.22
CA LYS A 59 -20.07 -1.79 -8.41
C LYS A 59 -19.66 -0.95 -7.21
N ASN A 60 -20.42 0.12 -6.97
CA ASN A 60 -20.40 0.83 -5.70
C ASN A 60 -21.12 -0.02 -4.65
N SER A 61 -20.35 -0.69 -3.81
CA SER A 61 -20.91 -1.51 -2.73
C SER A 61 -21.20 -0.63 -1.51
N TYR A 62 -22.44 -0.60 -1.05
CA TYR A 62 -22.87 0.17 0.13
C TYR A 62 -22.47 1.65 0.11
N GLY A 63 -22.56 2.30 -1.05
CA GLY A 63 -22.18 3.70 -1.22
C GLY A 63 -20.68 3.98 -1.12
N LYS A 64 -19.84 2.94 -1.06
CA LYS A 64 -18.38 3.05 -1.15
C LYS A 64 -17.94 3.09 -2.61
N LYS A 65 -16.80 3.73 -2.84
CA LYS A 65 -16.14 3.81 -4.16
C LYS A 65 -15.90 2.41 -4.72
N ALA A 66 -16.25 2.19 -5.99
CA ALA A 66 -15.97 0.95 -6.70
C ALA A 66 -14.48 0.58 -6.69
N ILE A 67 -14.17 -0.70 -6.50
CA ILE A 67 -12.78 -1.20 -6.36
C ILE A 67 -11.95 -0.86 -7.60
N LYS A 68 -12.54 -0.93 -8.79
CA LYS A 68 -11.83 -0.59 -10.05
C LYS A 68 -11.25 0.83 -10.07
N ASN A 69 -11.75 1.73 -9.24
CA ASN A 69 -11.30 3.13 -9.15
C ASN A 69 -10.25 3.36 -8.05
N LEU A 70 -9.91 2.34 -7.24
CA LEU A 70 -8.87 2.41 -6.22
C LEU A 70 -7.50 2.08 -6.82
N SER A 71 -6.39 2.62 -6.32
CA SER A 71 -5.05 2.15 -6.68
C SER A 71 -4.79 0.73 -6.16
N PRO A 72 -3.83 -0.02 -6.71
CA PRO A 72 -3.41 -1.29 -6.13
C PRO A 72 -3.06 -1.22 -4.62
N GLU A 73 -2.39 -0.16 -4.18
CA GLU A 73 -1.99 0.09 -2.77
C GLU A 73 -3.23 0.26 -1.92
N GLU A 74 -4.18 1.07 -2.39
CA GLU A 74 -5.45 1.31 -1.70
C GLU A 74 -6.21 -0.01 -1.53
N ILE A 75 -6.20 -0.89 -2.54
CA ILE A 75 -6.84 -2.21 -2.47
C ILE A 75 -6.09 -3.10 -1.47
N LYS A 76 -4.77 -3.26 -1.60
CA LYS A 76 -3.97 -4.13 -0.71
C LYS A 76 -4.06 -3.64 0.73
N GLY A 77 -3.94 -2.34 0.95
CA GLY A 77 -4.05 -1.74 2.27
C GLY A 77 -5.42 -1.94 2.88
N SER A 78 -6.49 -1.69 2.13
CA SER A 78 -7.84 -1.95 2.62
C SER A 78 -8.05 -3.43 2.98
N LEU A 79 -7.59 -4.38 2.15
CA LEU A 79 -7.70 -5.81 2.44
C LEU A 79 -6.91 -6.20 3.69
N LYS A 80 -5.69 -5.69 3.87
CA LYS A 80 -4.89 -5.93 5.07
C LYS A 80 -5.52 -5.31 6.31
N ASP A 81 -6.08 -4.11 6.21
CA ASP A 81 -6.79 -3.47 7.32
C ASP A 81 -8.04 -4.27 7.69
N PHE A 82 -8.83 -4.74 6.73
CA PHE A 82 -9.97 -5.62 6.99
C PHE A 82 -9.55 -6.96 7.62
N ALA A 83 -8.47 -7.58 7.12
CA ALA A 83 -7.96 -8.84 7.66
C ALA A 83 -7.51 -8.68 9.14
N ASN A 84 -6.86 -7.56 9.45
CA ASN A 84 -6.32 -7.29 10.78
C ASN A 84 -7.29 -6.56 11.73
N GLY A 85 -8.46 -6.12 11.25
CA GLY A 85 -9.42 -5.37 12.06
C GLY A 85 -9.12 -3.88 12.21
N TYR A 86 -8.29 -3.30 11.33
CA TYR A 86 -7.85 -1.89 11.38
C TYR A 86 -8.73 -0.94 10.56
N TYR A 87 -10.05 -1.13 10.56
CA TYR A 87 -11.00 -0.28 9.84
C TYR A 87 -11.73 0.70 10.76
N LYS A 88 -12.10 1.85 10.20
CA LYS A 88 -12.84 2.89 10.94
C LYS A 88 -14.28 2.46 11.18
N ASN A 89 -14.65 2.30 12.44
CA ASN A 89 -15.99 1.98 12.92
C ASN A 89 -16.45 0.54 12.59
N ASN A 90 -17.24 -0.03 13.49
CA ASN A 90 -17.78 -1.39 13.41
C ASN A 90 -19.13 -1.43 12.69
N ASN A 91 -19.26 -0.76 11.53
CA ASN A 91 -20.47 -0.89 10.73
C ASN A 91 -20.54 -2.28 10.06
N SER A 92 -21.74 -2.67 9.64
CA SER A 92 -22.01 -3.97 9.01
C SER A 92 -21.11 -4.23 7.81
N GLU A 93 -20.87 -3.22 6.97
CA GLU A 93 -20.07 -3.35 5.76
C GLU A 93 -18.59 -3.67 6.05
N ASN A 94 -17.98 -2.98 7.01
CA ASN A 94 -16.57 -3.22 7.36
C ASN A 94 -16.42 -4.58 8.05
N ILE A 95 -17.37 -4.95 8.92
CA ILE A 95 -17.38 -6.27 9.55
C ILE A 95 -17.50 -7.35 8.47
N GLN A 96 -18.41 -7.17 7.51
CA GLN A 96 -18.58 -8.10 6.39
C GLN A 96 -17.29 -8.24 5.60
N MET A 97 -16.65 -7.13 5.20
CA MET A 97 -15.36 -7.19 4.50
C MET A 97 -14.25 -7.83 5.33
N SER A 98 -14.25 -7.66 6.66
CA SER A 98 -13.29 -8.31 7.54
C SER A 98 -13.38 -9.85 7.49
N ILE A 99 -14.59 -10.40 7.33
CA ILE A 99 -14.81 -11.86 7.26
C ILE A 99 -14.17 -12.41 5.99
N TYR A 100 -14.38 -11.75 4.85
CA TYR A 100 -13.79 -12.16 3.57
C TYR A 100 -12.28 -11.94 3.56
N ALA A 101 -11.80 -10.78 4.02
CA ALA A 101 -10.38 -10.45 3.98
C ALA A 101 -9.52 -11.37 4.87
N LYS A 102 -10.05 -11.85 6.00
CA LYS A 102 -9.37 -12.82 6.88
C LYS A 102 -9.11 -14.18 6.23
N GLN A 103 -9.80 -14.50 5.14
CA GLN A 103 -9.64 -15.77 4.43
C GLN A 103 -8.57 -15.70 3.34
N LEU A 104 -8.04 -14.51 3.05
CA LEU A 104 -7.08 -14.27 1.99
C LEU A 104 -5.65 -14.32 2.54
N SER A 105 -4.77 -15.04 1.85
CA SER A 105 -3.33 -14.86 2.01
C SER A 105 -2.85 -13.57 1.33
N ASP A 106 -1.64 -13.08 1.65
CA ASP A 106 -1.06 -11.93 0.93
C ASP A 106 -0.92 -12.24 -0.58
N ASP A 107 -0.63 -13.50 -0.93
CA ASP A 107 -0.58 -13.95 -2.32
C ASP A 107 -1.96 -13.88 -3.01
N ASP A 108 -3.03 -14.30 -2.33
CA ASP A 108 -4.39 -14.18 -2.86
C ASP A 108 -4.78 -12.71 -3.09
N MET A 109 -4.40 -11.81 -2.17
CA MET A 109 -4.62 -10.37 -2.32
C MET A 109 -3.90 -9.84 -3.56
N ASN A 110 -2.65 -10.25 -3.79
CA ASN A 110 -1.88 -9.84 -4.97
C ASN A 110 -2.49 -10.38 -6.26
N HIS A 111 -2.98 -11.63 -6.28
CA HIS A 111 -3.70 -12.19 -7.42
C HIS A 111 -4.99 -11.42 -7.70
N ILE A 112 -5.80 -11.11 -6.69
CA ILE A 112 -7.02 -10.31 -6.85
C ILE A 112 -6.72 -8.94 -7.48
N ILE A 113 -5.64 -8.30 -7.03
CA ILE A 113 -5.21 -7.01 -7.57
C ILE A 113 -4.75 -7.16 -9.03
N ALA A 114 -3.96 -8.19 -9.35
CA ALA A 114 -3.53 -8.49 -10.71
C ALA A 114 -4.72 -8.70 -11.65
N TYR A 115 -5.77 -9.39 -11.19
CA TYR A 115 -7.00 -9.57 -11.97
C TYR A 115 -7.71 -8.23 -12.25
N LEU A 116 -7.84 -7.37 -11.24
CA LEU A 116 -8.59 -6.11 -11.35
C LEU A 116 -7.83 -4.99 -12.05
N LYS A 117 -6.50 -5.01 -11.99
CA LYS A 117 -5.61 -3.92 -12.45
C LYS A 117 -4.74 -4.29 -13.63
N GLY A 118 -4.67 -5.57 -13.97
CA GLY A 118 -3.75 -6.09 -14.98
C GLY A 118 -2.45 -6.57 -14.36
N GLN A 119 -1.74 -7.41 -15.11
CA GLN A 119 -0.57 -8.16 -14.63
C GLN A 119 0.61 -7.29 -14.19
N ASN A 120 0.76 -6.10 -14.79
CA ASN A 120 1.90 -5.20 -14.59
C ASN A 120 1.65 -4.15 -13.51
N PHE A 121 0.59 -4.30 -12.71
CA PHE A 121 0.21 -3.30 -11.72
C PHE A 121 1.37 -2.99 -10.75
N SER A 122 2.22 -3.97 -10.40
CA SER A 122 3.40 -3.78 -9.55
C SER A 122 4.48 -2.90 -10.17
N ILE A 123 4.64 -2.97 -11.50
CA ILE A 123 5.63 -2.19 -12.26
C ILE A 123 5.21 -0.73 -12.37
N GLU A 124 3.91 -0.47 -12.58
CA GLU A 124 3.35 0.89 -12.68
C GLU A 124 3.56 1.70 -11.40
N LEU A 125 3.52 1.04 -10.24
CA LEU A 125 3.68 1.67 -8.93
C LEU A 125 5.11 2.13 -8.66
N ASN A 126 6.09 1.29 -8.99
CA ASN A 126 7.49 1.67 -8.88
C ASN A 126 7.83 2.84 -9.81
N GLN A 127 7.18 2.93 -10.97
CA GLN A 127 7.40 4.06 -11.87
C GLN A 127 6.78 5.35 -11.32
N GLN A 128 5.62 5.28 -10.65
CA GLN A 128 5.04 6.42 -9.94
C GLN A 128 5.95 6.90 -8.79
N ASP A 129 6.49 5.98 -7.97
CA ASP A 129 7.41 6.32 -6.87
C ASP A 129 8.74 6.93 -7.36
N LEU A 130 9.20 6.57 -8.57
CA LEU A 130 10.37 7.16 -9.21
C LEU A 130 10.10 8.54 -9.82
N LEU A 131 8.83 8.88 -10.08
CA LEU A 131 8.40 10.12 -10.73
C LEU A 131 7.80 11.14 -9.73
N GLU A 132 7.44 10.71 -8.52
CA GLU A 132 7.11 11.61 -7.43
C GLU A 132 8.39 12.28 -6.90
N GLU A 133 8.66 13.51 -7.35
CA GLU A 133 9.73 14.33 -6.79
C GLU A 133 9.60 14.42 -5.27
N GLU A 134 10.71 14.20 -4.55
CA GLU A 134 10.74 14.31 -3.09
C GLU A 134 10.06 15.61 -2.63
N PRO A 135 9.19 15.57 -1.61
CA PRO A 135 8.52 16.77 -1.12
C PRO A 135 9.57 17.82 -0.76
N LYS A 136 9.49 19.01 -1.37
CA LYS A 136 10.43 20.12 -1.17
C LYS A 136 10.84 20.23 0.29
N GLN A 137 12.13 20.01 0.55
CA GLN A 137 12.71 20.01 1.88
C GLN A 137 12.36 21.31 2.60
N LYS A 138 11.53 21.23 3.65
CA LYS A 138 11.22 22.36 4.50
C LYS A 138 12.48 22.73 5.27
N THR A 139 12.89 24.00 5.19
CA THR A 139 13.96 24.52 6.07
C THR A 139 13.47 24.53 7.52
N LYS A 140 14.38 24.56 8.51
CA LYS A 140 14.10 24.48 9.97
C LYS A 140 13.10 25.53 10.52
N HIS A 141 12.60 26.43 9.68
CA HIS A 141 11.59 27.45 10.00
C HIS A 141 10.29 27.34 9.19
N ASN A 142 9.95 26.17 8.62
CA ASN A 142 8.67 25.93 7.94
C ASN A 142 8.31 26.96 6.85
N THR A 143 9.30 27.54 6.17
CA THR A 143 9.06 28.40 5.01
C THR A 143 9.62 27.71 3.77
N PHE A 144 8.77 27.57 2.74
CA PHE A 144 9.16 27.03 1.45
C PHE A 144 10.08 28.05 0.75
N LEU A 145 11.26 27.61 0.29
CA LEU A 145 12.12 28.44 -0.56
C LEU A 145 11.39 28.67 -1.89
N LYS A 146 11.27 29.93 -2.27
CA LYS A 146 10.63 30.38 -3.51
C LYS A 146 11.47 30.02 -4.72
#